data_AF-A0A1W9X474-F1
#
_entry.id   AF-A0A1W9X474-F1
#
_cell.length_a   1.000
_cell.length_b   1.000
_cell.length_c   1.000
_cell.angle_alpha   90.00
_cell.angle_beta   90.00
_cell.angle_gamma   90.00
#
_symmetry.space_group_name_H-M   'P 1'
#
loop_
_entity.id
_entity.type
_entity.pdbx_description
1 polymer ?
#
loop_
_entity_poly.entity_id
_entity_poly.type
_entity_poly.pdbx_seq_one_letter_code
_entity_poly.pdbx_strand_id
1 'polypeptide(L)'
;MATGNLVRKKPIRITVKGIPPMRLENSGLNSGLNPKFVRKILATPPAQLKTLCSGSENNRNRLYFANNLPILAALLKASRVAGKVQIIYIEPPFSTQSIFHSKNLTYAYKETLSGYHFLEFLQGRLILLRQQLADTGSNYLHLDEKRVFFLSRIKVIMDEVFGEPNYNNCIVRKKCNKKNILENNTAISLITFFLHHTKSENYTWNRPMENYLKKKAAKEYQYTEPKTGRRYQKISLHAPGGVRQGQTGKGIMPPPPGKHWQNPPESLITDNCSLKKRKT
;
A
#
# COMPACT_ATOMS: atom_id res chain seq x y z
N MET A 1 8.77 -9.79 -73.66
CA MET A 1 9.74 -9.33 -72.65
C MET A 1 9.18 -8.06 -72.02
N ALA A 2 8.68 -8.13 -70.78
CA ALA A 2 8.12 -6.97 -70.08
C ALA A 2 9.07 -6.57 -68.94
N THR A 3 9.70 -5.41 -69.07
CA THR A 3 10.60 -4.83 -68.07
C THR A 3 9.82 -3.87 -67.18
N GLY A 4 9.50 -4.31 -65.95
CA GLY A 4 8.87 -3.47 -64.93
C GLY A 4 9.88 -2.54 -64.26
N ASN A 5 9.62 -1.23 -64.30
CA ASN A 5 10.40 -0.21 -63.60
C ASN A 5 10.13 -0.23 -62.09
N LEU A 6 11.14 -0.59 -61.29
CA LEU A 6 11.14 -0.42 -59.83
C LEU A 6 11.45 1.04 -59.46
N VAL A 7 10.42 1.77 -59.03
CA VAL A 7 10.56 3.11 -58.44
C VAL A 7 11.19 2.99 -57.04
N ARG A 8 12.47 3.36 -56.91
CA ARG A 8 13.14 3.49 -55.60
C ARG A 8 12.57 4.70 -54.85
N LYS A 9 11.74 4.45 -53.83
CA LYS A 9 11.31 5.49 -52.87
C LYS A 9 12.52 5.97 -52.06
N LYS A 10 12.78 7.28 -52.09
CA LYS A 10 13.84 7.93 -51.29
C LYS A 10 13.58 7.74 -49.78
N PRO A 11 14.62 7.58 -48.95
CA PRO A 11 14.46 7.46 -47.50
C PRO A 11 13.92 8.77 -46.91
N ILE A 12 12.84 8.66 -46.12
CA ILE A 12 12.24 9.78 -45.38
C ILE A 12 13.22 10.15 -44.26
N ARG A 13 13.83 11.32 -44.38
CA ARG A 13 14.72 11.89 -43.36
C ARG A 13 13.85 12.48 -42.24
N ILE A 14 13.63 11.74 -41.16
CA ILE A 14 12.95 12.25 -39.96
C ILE A 14 13.96 13.12 -39.20
N THR A 15 13.80 14.44 -39.33
CA THR A 15 14.54 15.41 -38.51
C THR A 15 13.98 15.39 -37.10
N VAL A 16 14.63 14.66 -36.19
CA VAL A 16 14.34 14.79 -34.76
C VAL A 16 14.90 16.14 -34.33
N LYS A 17 14.03 17.16 -34.22
CA LYS A 17 14.38 18.41 -33.56
C LYS A 17 14.86 18.05 -32.16
N GLY A 18 16.12 18.37 -31.88
CA GLY A 18 16.78 18.08 -30.61
C GLY A 18 15.92 18.53 -29.44
N ILE A 19 15.45 17.57 -28.67
CA ILE A 19 14.99 17.84 -27.31
C ILE A 19 16.26 18.21 -26.56
N PRO A 20 16.36 19.41 -25.96
CA PRO A 20 17.55 19.77 -25.21
C PRO A 20 17.77 18.71 -24.12
N PRO A 21 19.02 18.31 -23.82
CA PRO A 21 19.28 17.40 -22.73
C PRO A 21 18.74 18.05 -21.46
N MET A 22 17.65 17.48 -20.92
CA MET A 22 17.15 17.86 -19.61
C MET A 22 18.29 17.61 -18.62
N ARG A 23 18.83 18.72 -18.10
CA ARG A 23 19.86 18.73 -17.07
C ARG A 23 19.27 18.03 -15.85
N LEU A 24 19.84 16.88 -15.51
CA LEU A 24 19.48 16.03 -14.37
C LEU A 24 19.99 16.66 -13.06
N GLU A 25 19.58 17.88 -12.79
CA GLU A 25 19.78 18.51 -11.48
C GLU A 25 18.41 18.49 -10.80
N ASN A 26 18.28 17.66 -9.76
CA ASN A 26 17.11 17.46 -8.88
C ASN A 26 16.01 16.47 -9.33
N SER A 27 16.34 15.22 -9.69
CA SER A 27 15.32 14.16 -9.86
C SER A 27 14.79 13.56 -8.55
N GLY A 28 15.26 14.02 -7.37
CA GLY A 28 14.79 13.56 -6.06
C GLY A 28 14.88 12.05 -5.84
N LEU A 29 15.85 11.38 -6.47
CA LEU A 29 16.13 9.95 -6.33
C LEU A 29 17.40 9.79 -5.48
N ASN A 30 17.39 8.85 -4.54
CA ASN A 30 18.46 8.73 -3.54
C ASN A 30 19.76 8.17 -4.14
N SER A 31 20.87 8.47 -3.47
CA SER A 31 22.25 8.15 -3.85
C SER A 31 22.56 6.65 -4.02
N GLY A 32 21.68 5.75 -3.57
CA GLY A 32 21.85 4.30 -3.67
C GLY A 32 21.57 3.70 -5.06
N LEU A 33 20.83 4.39 -5.93
CA LEU A 33 20.48 3.85 -7.26
C LEU A 33 21.60 4.06 -8.27
N ASN A 34 21.88 3.04 -9.08
CA ASN A 34 22.83 3.16 -10.19
C ASN A 34 22.35 4.25 -11.19
N PRO A 35 23.08 5.37 -11.35
CA PRO A 35 22.63 6.49 -12.18
C PRO A 35 22.48 6.13 -13.66
N LYS A 36 23.30 5.20 -14.17
CA LYS A 36 23.18 4.71 -15.56
C LYS A 36 21.88 3.94 -15.75
N PHE A 37 21.50 3.11 -14.76
CA PHE A 37 20.24 2.37 -14.80
C PHE A 37 19.03 3.32 -14.75
N VAL A 38 19.03 4.28 -13.82
CA VAL A 38 17.97 5.29 -13.71
C VAL A 38 17.81 6.05 -15.03
N ARG A 39 18.91 6.54 -15.61
CA ARG A 39 18.88 7.23 -16.91
C ARG A 39 18.30 6.35 -18.02
N LYS A 40 18.70 5.07 -18.08
CA LYS A 40 18.16 4.10 -19.04
C LYS A 40 16.64 3.93 -18.88
N ILE A 41 16.16 3.81 -17.64
CA ILE A 41 14.72 3.66 -17.35
C ILE A 41 13.95 4.93 -17.72
N LEU A 42 14.43 6.11 -17.34
CA LEU A 42 13.80 7.38 -17.68
C LEU A 42 13.79 7.65 -19.20
N ALA A 43 14.78 7.10 -19.93
CA ALA A 43 14.85 7.15 -21.38
C ALA A 43 14.03 6.06 -22.10
N THR A 44 13.21 5.28 -21.38
CA THR A 44 12.36 4.26 -22.00
C THR A 44 11.49 4.88 -23.11
N PRO A 45 11.51 4.33 -24.35
CA PRO A 45 10.66 4.82 -25.42
C PRO A 45 9.18 4.75 -25.03
N PRO A 46 8.43 5.87 -25.13
CA PRO A 46 7.01 5.85 -24.80
C PRO A 46 6.24 5.02 -25.82
N ALA A 47 5.24 4.28 -25.35
CA ALA A 47 4.29 3.62 -26.24
C ALA A 47 3.47 4.65 -27.03
N GLN A 48 3.15 4.30 -28.28
CA GLN A 48 2.13 5.00 -29.05
C GLN A 48 0.75 4.53 -28.57
N LEU A 49 -0.07 5.48 -28.09
CA LEU A 49 -1.38 5.17 -27.54
C LEU A 49 -2.45 5.29 -28.64
N LYS A 50 -3.24 4.24 -28.83
CA LYS A 50 -4.41 4.23 -29.70
C LYS A 50 -5.66 3.97 -28.86
N THR A 51 -6.68 4.81 -29.01
CA THR A 51 -7.98 4.59 -28.37
C THR A 51 -8.68 3.41 -29.04
N LEU A 52 -9.03 2.38 -28.25
CA LEU A 52 -9.77 1.21 -28.73
C LEU A 52 -11.28 1.38 -28.50
N CYS A 53 -11.64 1.90 -27.32
CA CYS A 53 -13.00 2.18 -26.91
C CYS A 53 -13.00 3.46 -26.05
N SER A 54 -14.05 4.28 -26.18
CA SER A 54 -14.32 5.40 -25.27
C SER A 54 -15.57 5.10 -24.45
N GLY A 55 -15.54 5.48 -23.16
CA GLY A 55 -16.75 5.49 -22.32
C GLY A 55 -17.66 6.67 -22.66
N SER A 56 -18.67 6.92 -21.83
CA SER A 56 -19.51 8.12 -21.91
C SER A 56 -18.66 9.40 -21.86
N GLU A 57 -19.19 10.49 -22.45
CA GLU A 57 -18.47 11.75 -22.69
C GLU A 57 -17.80 12.37 -21.45
N ASN A 58 -18.28 12.05 -20.24
CA ASN A 58 -17.75 12.55 -18.98
C ASN A 58 -16.83 11.58 -18.21
N ASN A 59 -16.54 10.39 -18.76
CA ASN A 59 -15.71 9.42 -18.07
C ASN A 59 -14.23 9.80 -18.14
N ARG A 60 -13.64 10.12 -16.99
CA ARG A 60 -12.21 10.46 -16.85
C ARG A 60 -11.31 9.24 -16.70
N ASN A 61 -11.89 8.06 -16.48
CA ASN A 61 -11.14 6.82 -16.24
C ASN A 61 -10.54 6.28 -17.53
N ARG A 62 -9.36 5.67 -17.42
CA ARG A 62 -8.61 5.13 -18.56
C ARG A 62 -8.12 3.73 -18.25
N LEU A 63 -8.23 2.84 -19.24
CA LEU A 63 -7.68 1.50 -19.19
C LEU A 63 -6.66 1.35 -20.31
N TYR A 64 -5.50 0.79 -19.97
CA TYR A 64 -4.40 0.57 -20.91
C TYR A 64 -4.11 -0.93 -21.00
N PHE A 65 -4.07 -1.45 -22.23
CA PHE A 65 -3.73 -2.84 -22.51
C PHE A 65 -2.40 -2.93 -23.26
N ALA A 66 -1.30 -3.08 -22.53
CA ALA A 66 0.05 -3.26 -23.08
C ALA A 66 1.02 -3.66 -21.95
N ASN A 67 2.29 -3.86 -22.31
CA ASN A 67 3.37 -3.83 -21.32
C ASN A 67 3.35 -2.46 -20.60
N ASN A 68 3.30 -2.50 -19.28
CA ASN A 68 3.18 -1.32 -18.45
C ASN A 68 4.39 -0.37 -18.54
N LEU A 69 5.62 -0.85 -18.75
CA LEU A 69 6.81 0.03 -18.72
C LEU A 69 6.78 1.12 -19.82
N PRO A 70 6.55 0.81 -21.12
CA PRO A 70 6.37 1.84 -22.16
C PRO A 70 5.14 2.73 -21.96
N ILE A 71 4.08 2.22 -21.33
CA ILE A 71 2.88 3.01 -21.01
C ILE A 71 3.19 4.03 -19.92
N LEU A 72 3.87 3.62 -18.85
CA LEU A 72 4.32 4.53 -17.78
C LEU A 72 5.22 5.64 -18.37
N ALA A 73 6.11 5.29 -19.30
CA ALA A 73 6.94 6.26 -20.02
C ALA A 73 6.11 7.23 -20.88
N ALA A 74 5.03 6.77 -21.52
CA ALA A 74 4.10 7.64 -22.24
C ALA A 74 3.30 8.55 -21.30
N LEU A 75 2.86 8.03 -20.15
CA LEU A 75 2.12 8.78 -19.13
C LEU A 75 2.97 9.89 -18.48
N LEU A 76 4.29 9.72 -18.39
CA LEU A 76 5.20 10.78 -17.97
C LEU A 76 5.21 12.00 -18.90
N LYS A 77 4.82 11.83 -20.18
CA LYS A 77 4.67 12.95 -21.12
C LYS A 77 3.29 13.59 -21.04
N ALA A 78 2.34 12.97 -20.35
CA ALA A 78 0.99 13.49 -20.21
C ALA A 78 0.93 14.48 -19.03
N SER A 79 0.76 15.77 -19.34
CA SER A 79 0.71 16.87 -18.35
C SER A 79 -0.39 16.73 -17.29
N ARG A 80 -1.40 15.88 -17.51
CA ARG A 80 -2.45 15.58 -16.54
C ARG A 80 -2.08 14.47 -15.53
N VAL A 81 -1.02 13.71 -15.80
CA VAL A 81 -0.65 12.52 -15.00
C VAL A 81 0.72 12.71 -14.34
N ALA A 82 1.73 13.14 -15.10
CA ALA A 82 3.08 13.33 -14.59
C ALA A 82 3.09 14.29 -13.39
N GLY A 83 3.66 13.85 -12.26
CA GLY A 83 3.70 14.63 -11.01
C GLY A 83 2.32 14.93 -10.38
N LYS A 84 1.24 14.26 -10.81
CA LYS A 84 -0.14 14.57 -10.36
C LYS A 84 -0.88 13.40 -9.74
N VAL A 85 -0.31 12.20 -9.78
CA VAL A 85 -0.94 11.00 -9.20
C VAL A 85 -0.90 11.08 -7.67
N GLN A 86 -2.07 11.03 -7.03
CA GLN A 86 -2.17 11.09 -5.57
C GLN A 86 -1.97 9.72 -4.91
N ILE A 87 -2.46 8.66 -5.53
CA ILE A 87 -2.38 7.31 -4.99
C ILE A 87 -1.97 6.35 -6.09
N ILE A 88 -0.95 5.53 -5.80
CA ILE A 88 -0.57 4.37 -6.61
C ILE A 88 -0.83 3.13 -5.76
N TYR A 89 -1.55 2.17 -6.33
CA TYR A 89 -1.70 0.84 -5.77
C TYR A 89 -1.17 -0.16 -6.80
N ILE A 90 -0.23 -1.01 -6.39
CA ILE A 90 0.31 -2.06 -7.23
C ILE A 90 0.33 -3.41 -6.50
N GLU A 91 0.00 -4.45 -7.26
CA GLU A 91 0.05 -5.84 -6.84
C GLU A 91 0.88 -6.59 -7.88
N PRO A 92 2.23 -6.54 -7.77
CA PRO A 92 3.08 -7.20 -8.73
C PRO A 92 2.94 -8.73 -8.62
N PRO A 93 3.18 -9.47 -9.72
CA PRO A 93 3.17 -10.93 -9.70
C PRO A 93 4.19 -11.46 -8.69
N PHE A 94 3.92 -12.61 -8.08
CA PHE A 94 4.68 -13.09 -6.91
C PHE A 94 5.92 -13.90 -7.27
N SER A 95 6.26 -14.05 -8.56
CA SER A 95 7.38 -14.87 -9.01
C SER A 95 7.26 -16.34 -8.55
N THR A 96 6.07 -16.91 -8.70
CA THR A 96 5.73 -18.30 -8.32
C THR A 96 6.10 -19.32 -9.37
N GLN A 97 6.60 -18.87 -10.53
CA GLN A 97 6.86 -19.74 -11.69
C GLN A 97 5.60 -20.52 -12.13
N SER A 98 4.43 -20.06 -11.71
CA SER A 98 3.15 -20.75 -11.91
C SER A 98 2.41 -20.19 -13.12
N ILE A 99 1.53 -21.01 -13.67
CA ILE A 99 0.57 -20.61 -14.68
C ILE A 99 -0.74 -20.28 -13.96
N PHE A 100 -1.26 -19.10 -14.22
CA PHE A 100 -2.52 -18.63 -13.67
C PHE A 100 -3.61 -18.74 -14.72
N HIS A 101 -4.75 -19.24 -14.30
CA HIS A 101 -5.95 -19.38 -15.11
C HIS A 101 -7.01 -18.39 -14.61
N SER A 102 -7.86 -17.92 -15.52
CA SER A 102 -9.03 -17.12 -15.19
C SER A 102 -10.07 -17.97 -14.44
N LYS A 103 -11.14 -17.35 -13.94
CA LYS A 103 -12.28 -18.06 -13.34
C LYS A 103 -12.89 -19.12 -14.27
N ASN A 104 -12.79 -18.91 -15.59
CA ASN A 104 -13.30 -19.82 -16.60
C ASN A 104 -12.23 -20.84 -17.06
N LEU A 105 -11.17 -21.04 -16.27
CA LEU A 105 -10.04 -21.93 -16.54
C LEU A 105 -9.23 -21.61 -17.81
N THR A 106 -9.52 -20.50 -18.49
CA THR A 106 -8.71 -20.01 -19.61
C THR A 106 -7.37 -19.50 -19.12
N TYR A 107 -6.31 -19.73 -19.87
CA TYR A 107 -4.98 -19.21 -19.56
C TYR A 107 -5.01 -17.68 -19.39
N ALA A 108 -4.56 -17.19 -18.23
CA ALA A 108 -4.51 -15.76 -17.94
C ALA A 108 -3.09 -15.21 -18.14
N TYR A 109 -2.13 -15.73 -17.38
CA TYR A 109 -0.72 -15.35 -17.52
C TYR A 109 0.20 -16.40 -16.87
N LYS A 110 1.46 -16.43 -17.29
CA LYS A 110 2.53 -17.23 -16.69
C LYS A 110 3.52 -16.31 -16.01
N GLU A 111 3.81 -16.57 -14.75
CA GLU A 111 4.91 -15.91 -14.08
C GLU A 111 6.21 -16.62 -14.47
N THR A 112 7.09 -15.98 -15.24
CA THR A 112 8.37 -16.56 -15.63
C THR A 112 9.56 -15.90 -14.95
N LEU A 113 9.39 -14.66 -14.50
CA LEU A 113 10.46 -13.87 -13.89
C LEU A 113 10.71 -14.31 -12.45
N SER A 114 11.96 -14.55 -12.09
CA SER A 114 12.38 -14.84 -10.72
C SER A 114 13.70 -14.23 -10.29
N GLY A 115 13.90 -14.19 -8.97
CA GLY A 115 15.12 -13.68 -8.37
C GLY A 115 15.40 -12.23 -8.73
N TYR A 116 16.63 -11.96 -9.17
CA TYR A 116 17.12 -10.61 -9.48
C TYR A 116 16.42 -9.98 -10.69
N HIS A 117 16.05 -10.76 -11.70
CA HIS A 117 15.34 -10.25 -12.88
C HIS A 117 13.97 -9.66 -12.51
N PHE A 118 13.29 -10.27 -11.54
CA PHE A 118 12.03 -9.74 -11.02
C PHE A 118 12.23 -8.42 -10.27
N LEU A 119 13.32 -8.31 -9.50
CA LEU A 119 13.67 -7.09 -8.78
C LEU A 119 14.01 -5.95 -9.74
N GLU A 120 14.81 -6.20 -10.78
CA GLU A 120 15.13 -5.20 -11.82
C GLU A 120 13.85 -4.79 -12.59
N PHE A 121 12.99 -5.76 -12.92
CA PHE A 121 11.68 -5.53 -13.52
C PHE A 121 10.81 -4.59 -12.67
N LEU A 122 10.77 -4.81 -11.36
CA LEU A 122 9.98 -3.99 -10.44
C LEU A 122 10.62 -2.62 -10.23
N GLN A 123 11.93 -2.55 -10.01
CA GLN A 123 12.68 -1.30 -9.79
C GLN A 123 12.49 -0.32 -10.94
N GLY A 124 12.60 -0.77 -12.19
CA GLY A 124 12.38 0.08 -13.36
C GLY A 124 10.96 0.70 -13.40
N ARG A 125 9.95 -0.03 -12.94
CA ARG A 125 8.56 0.48 -12.86
C ARG A 125 8.38 1.45 -11.71
N LEU A 126 8.94 1.13 -10.55
CA LEU A 126 8.87 2.00 -9.37
C LEU A 126 9.52 3.37 -9.65
N ILE A 127 10.63 3.41 -10.38
CA ILE A 127 11.27 4.67 -10.81
C ILE A 127 10.28 5.54 -11.62
N LEU A 128 9.59 4.96 -12.61
CA LEU A 128 8.61 5.72 -13.42
C LEU A 128 7.34 6.08 -12.64
N LEU A 129 6.90 5.22 -11.71
CA LEU A 129 5.75 5.46 -10.85
C LEU A 129 6.03 6.62 -9.88
N ARG A 130 7.23 6.68 -9.29
CA ARG A 130 7.66 7.79 -8.45
C ARG A 130 7.60 9.13 -9.17
N GLN A 131 8.00 9.17 -10.44
CA GLN A 131 7.93 10.39 -11.27
C GLN A 131 6.48 10.80 -11.60
N GLN A 132 5.53 9.87 -11.57
CA GLN A 132 4.11 10.17 -11.77
C GLN A 132 3.42 10.69 -10.51
N LEU A 133 3.92 10.32 -9.32
CA LEU A 133 3.36 10.78 -8.06
C LEU A 133 3.47 12.30 -7.90
N ALA A 134 2.41 12.91 -7.36
CA ALA A 134 2.45 14.22 -6.76
C ALA A 134 3.32 14.20 -5.50
N ASP A 135 3.86 15.34 -5.09
CA ASP A 135 4.73 15.44 -3.91
C ASP A 135 4.02 15.00 -2.62
N THR A 136 2.69 15.18 -2.59
CA THR A 136 1.79 14.71 -1.53
C THR A 136 1.31 13.27 -1.68
N GLY A 137 1.74 12.59 -2.74
CA GLY A 137 1.22 11.30 -3.16
C GLY A 137 1.78 10.12 -2.36
N SER A 138 0.97 9.05 -2.30
CA SER A 138 1.31 7.79 -1.61
C SER A 138 1.33 6.60 -2.57
N ASN A 139 2.24 5.67 -2.33
CA ASN A 139 2.35 4.40 -3.03
C ASN A 139 2.11 3.24 -2.06
N TYR A 140 1.27 2.30 -2.47
CA TYR A 140 0.94 1.08 -1.75
C TYR A 140 1.32 -0.13 -2.59
N LEU A 141 2.25 -0.93 -2.09
CA LEU A 141 2.68 -2.17 -2.75
C LEU A 141 2.19 -3.37 -1.93
N HIS A 142 1.29 -4.15 -2.54
CA HIS A 142 0.68 -5.33 -1.93
C HIS A 142 1.58 -6.56 -2.08
N LEU A 143 1.81 -7.27 -0.97
CA LEU A 143 2.66 -8.46 -0.88
C LEU A 143 2.00 -9.58 -0.07
N ASP A 144 2.06 -10.79 -0.63
CA ASP A 144 1.57 -12.00 0.05
C ASP A 144 2.62 -12.59 1.03
N GLU A 145 2.14 -13.28 2.06
CA GLU A 145 2.92 -13.92 3.12
C GLU A 145 3.87 -15.00 2.60
N LYS A 146 3.47 -15.72 1.55
CA LYS A 146 4.33 -16.72 0.88
C LYS A 146 5.65 -16.11 0.37
N ARG A 147 5.76 -14.79 0.38
CA ARG A 147 6.87 -13.99 -0.13
C ARG A 147 7.45 -13.06 0.94
N VAL A 148 7.31 -13.38 2.23
CA VAL A 148 7.94 -12.60 3.33
C VAL A 148 9.46 -12.44 3.13
N PHE A 149 10.17 -13.44 2.60
CA PHE A 149 11.60 -13.28 2.28
C PHE A 149 11.87 -12.36 1.06
N PHE A 150 10.89 -12.21 0.17
CA PHE A 150 10.94 -11.21 -0.90
C PHE A 150 10.55 -9.82 -0.41
N LEU A 151 9.76 -9.71 0.67
CA LEU A 151 9.37 -8.46 1.29
C LEU A 151 10.59 -7.60 1.63
N SER A 152 11.63 -8.18 2.21
CA SER A 152 12.86 -7.44 2.57
C SER A 152 13.58 -6.89 1.33
N ARG A 153 13.69 -7.69 0.26
CA ARG A 153 14.32 -7.26 -0.99
C ARG A 153 13.52 -6.16 -1.69
N ILE A 154 12.19 -6.27 -1.68
CA ILE A 154 11.30 -5.26 -2.27
C ILE A 154 11.33 -3.99 -1.43
N LYS A 155 11.34 -4.09 -0.10
CA LYS A 155 11.47 -2.95 0.81
C LYS A 155 12.74 -2.15 0.52
N VAL A 156 13.90 -2.82 0.39
CA VAL A 156 15.17 -2.16 0.04
C VAL A 156 15.04 -1.37 -1.28
N ILE A 157 14.47 -1.98 -2.32
CA ILE A 157 14.27 -1.29 -3.61
C ILE A 157 13.32 -0.10 -3.47
N MET A 158 12.26 -0.24 -2.67
CA MET A 158 11.36 0.88 -2.40
C MET A 158 12.07 2.01 -1.65
N ASP A 159 12.93 1.69 -0.69
CA ASP A 159 13.72 2.70 0.04
C ASP A 159 14.73 3.40 -0.87
N GLU A 160 15.37 2.67 -1.79
CA GLU A 160 16.24 3.27 -2.80
C GLU A 160 15.48 4.24 -3.70
N VAL A 161 14.30 3.84 -4.18
CA VAL A 161 13.49 4.64 -5.11
C VAL A 161 12.80 5.81 -4.41
N PHE A 162 12.09 5.58 -3.33
CA PHE A 162 11.27 6.59 -2.65
C PHE A 162 12.01 7.33 -1.54
N GLY A 163 13.05 6.73 -0.96
CA GLY A 163 13.75 7.21 0.23
C GLY A 163 13.34 6.41 1.44
N GLU A 164 14.35 5.93 2.17
CA GLU A 164 14.18 5.38 3.52
C GLU A 164 13.36 6.30 4.45
N PRO A 165 13.60 7.63 4.53
CA PRO A 165 12.77 8.50 5.37
C PRO A 165 11.31 8.62 4.91
N ASN A 166 11.02 8.29 3.64
CA ASN A 166 9.68 8.31 3.08
C ASN A 166 8.94 6.97 3.23
N TYR A 167 9.50 6.03 4.01
CA TYR A 167 8.77 4.85 4.44
C TYR A 167 7.86 5.19 5.63
N ASN A 168 6.56 4.98 5.48
CA ASN A 168 5.60 5.32 6.52
C ASN A 168 5.20 4.10 7.37
N ASN A 169 4.79 3.01 6.72
CA ASN A 169 4.27 1.84 7.45
C ASN A 169 4.21 0.56 6.61
N CYS A 170 4.10 -0.57 7.30
CA CYS A 170 3.70 -1.85 6.75
C CYS A 170 2.31 -2.21 7.29
N ILE A 171 1.29 -2.08 6.43
CA ILE A 171 -0.09 -2.36 6.82
C ILE A 171 -0.33 -3.86 6.69
N VAL A 172 -0.68 -4.51 7.80
CA VAL A 172 -0.99 -5.94 7.82
C VAL A 172 -2.50 -6.15 7.81
N ARG A 173 -2.99 -6.87 6.81
CA ARG A 173 -4.40 -7.26 6.71
C ARG A 173 -4.56 -8.74 6.98
N LYS A 174 -5.46 -9.09 7.90
CA LYS A 174 -5.91 -10.46 8.12
C LYS A 174 -6.90 -10.87 7.02
N LYS A 175 -6.62 -11.96 6.31
CA LYS A 175 -7.45 -12.48 5.20
C LYS A 175 -8.67 -13.25 5.70
N CYS A 176 -8.48 -14.17 6.64
CA CYS A 176 -9.53 -15.10 7.09
C CYS A 176 -9.64 -15.13 8.61
N ASN A 177 -10.87 -15.32 9.13
CA ASN A 177 -11.09 -15.65 10.53
C ASN A 177 -10.85 -17.14 10.77
N LYS A 178 -10.36 -17.50 11.96
CA LYS A 178 -9.92 -18.85 12.38
C LYS A 178 -11.01 -19.95 12.33
N LYS A 179 -12.21 -19.69 11.79
CA LYS A 179 -13.37 -20.58 11.89
C LYS A 179 -13.24 -21.89 11.10
N ASN A 180 -12.29 -22.00 10.16
CA ASN A 180 -12.07 -23.20 9.34
C ASN A 180 -10.63 -23.74 9.49
N ILE A 181 -10.08 -23.74 10.70
CA ILE A 181 -8.78 -24.37 10.97
C ILE A 181 -9.05 -25.84 11.29
N LEU A 182 -8.80 -26.73 10.33
CA LEU A 182 -8.60 -28.14 10.62
C LEU A 182 -7.32 -28.24 11.47
N GLU A 183 -7.38 -28.99 12.57
CA GLU A 183 -6.36 -29.06 13.63
C GLU A 183 -4.93 -29.37 13.13
N ASN A 184 -4.79 -29.86 11.90
CA ASN A 184 -3.51 -30.31 11.32
C ASN A 184 -2.89 -29.35 10.29
N ASN A 185 -3.45 -28.16 10.03
CA ASN A 185 -2.90 -27.20 9.06
C ASN A 185 -2.22 -26.01 9.75
N THR A 186 -0.93 -26.14 10.02
CA THR A 186 -0.06 -25.10 10.63
C THR A 186 0.23 -23.90 9.70
N ALA A 187 -0.24 -23.89 8.45
CA ALA A 187 0.20 -22.91 7.45
C ALA A 187 -0.92 -22.40 6.51
N ILE A 188 -2.10 -22.05 7.05
CA ILE A 188 -2.99 -21.17 6.28
C ILE A 188 -2.40 -19.76 6.36
N SER A 189 -2.00 -19.20 5.22
CA SER A 189 -1.57 -17.81 5.16
C SER A 189 -2.73 -16.90 5.57
N LEU A 190 -2.65 -16.36 6.79
CA LEU A 190 -3.73 -15.56 7.38
C LEU A 190 -3.54 -14.07 7.13
N ILE A 191 -2.39 -13.64 6.62
CA ILE A 191 -2.03 -12.24 6.53
C ILE A 191 -1.56 -11.85 5.13
N THR A 192 -1.72 -10.57 4.82
CA THR A 192 -1.10 -9.92 3.67
C THR A 192 -0.55 -8.57 4.10
N PHE A 193 0.44 -8.07 3.36
CA PHE A 193 1.20 -6.88 3.70
C PHE A 193 1.01 -5.82 2.62
N PHE A 194 0.91 -4.56 3.04
CA PHE A 194 1.01 -3.41 2.14
C PHE A 194 2.16 -2.52 2.61
N LEU A 195 3.19 -2.39 1.78
CA LEU A 195 4.26 -1.43 2.01
C LEU A 195 3.80 -0.06 1.55
N HIS A 196 3.80 0.90 2.48
CA HIS A 196 3.39 2.28 2.25
C HIS A 196 4.61 3.21 2.26
N HIS A 197 4.84 3.84 1.12
CA HIS A 197 5.84 4.90 0.94
C HIS A 197 5.19 6.15 0.35
N THR A 198 5.75 7.30 0.65
CA THR A 198 5.32 8.59 0.08
C THR A 198 6.35 9.12 -0.90
N LYS A 199 5.97 10.12 -1.71
CA LYS A 199 6.94 10.79 -2.59
C LYS A 199 7.88 11.70 -1.80
N SER A 200 7.36 12.40 -0.80
CA SER A 200 8.07 13.31 0.07
C SER A 200 7.57 13.16 1.51
N GLU A 201 8.22 13.88 2.44
CA GLU A 201 7.80 13.97 3.85
C GLU A 201 6.43 14.62 4.01
N ASN A 202 6.06 15.52 3.10
CA ASN A 202 4.77 16.21 3.11
C ASN A 202 3.74 15.42 2.29
N TYR A 203 2.96 14.56 2.93
CA TYR A 203 1.99 13.69 2.26
C TYR A 203 0.56 13.83 2.78
N THR A 204 -0.41 13.50 1.92
CA THR A 204 -1.83 13.51 2.29
C THR A 204 -2.22 12.18 2.92
N TRP A 205 -2.59 12.21 4.20
CA TRP A 205 -3.20 11.06 4.89
C TRP A 205 -4.67 11.34 5.21
N ASN A 206 -5.57 10.69 4.47
CA ASN A 206 -7.00 10.73 4.77
C ASN A 206 -7.32 9.60 5.75
N ARG A 207 -7.34 9.91 7.04
CA ARG A 207 -7.70 8.92 8.07
C ARG A 207 -9.10 8.38 7.78
N PRO A 208 -9.26 7.07 7.49
CA PRO A 208 -10.58 6.50 7.31
C PRO A 208 -11.30 6.56 8.65
N MET A 209 -12.31 7.43 8.72
CA MET A 209 -13.23 7.48 9.85
C MET A 209 -14.51 6.77 9.41
N GLU A 210 -14.86 5.70 10.11
CA GLU A 210 -16.19 5.13 10.00
C GLU A 210 -17.10 5.90 10.96
N ASN A 211 -18.23 6.39 10.47
CA ASN A 211 -19.24 6.97 11.36
C ASN A 211 -19.63 5.92 12.38
N TYR A 212 -19.52 6.26 13.67
CA TYR A 212 -19.80 5.32 14.74
C TYR A 212 -21.29 4.93 14.70
N LEU A 213 -21.57 3.77 14.11
CA LEU A 213 -22.94 3.31 13.86
C LEU A 213 -23.69 3.20 15.19
N LYS A 214 -24.87 3.82 15.29
CA LYS A 214 -25.74 3.76 16.50
C LYS A 214 -25.98 2.33 16.99
N LYS A 215 -26.04 1.36 16.07
CA LYS A 215 -26.18 -0.08 16.40
C LYS A 215 -24.95 -0.65 17.12
N LYS A 216 -23.74 -0.28 16.70
CA LYS A 216 -22.49 -0.69 17.35
C LYS A 216 -22.33 -0.02 18.72
N ALA A 217 -22.67 1.27 18.80
CA ALA A 217 -22.74 2.03 20.04
C ALA A 217 -23.65 1.37 21.08
N ALA A 218 -24.83 0.94 20.68
CA ALA A 218 -25.79 0.27 21.55
C ALA A 218 -25.31 -1.10 22.04
N LYS A 219 -24.50 -1.82 21.24
CA LYS A 219 -23.95 -3.12 21.61
C LYS A 219 -22.79 -3.01 22.61
N GLU A 220 -21.91 -2.03 22.40
CA GLU A 220 -20.73 -1.79 23.24
C GLU A 220 -21.11 -1.06 24.54
N TYR A 221 -21.95 -0.02 24.48
CA TYR A 221 -22.38 0.78 25.62
C TYR A 221 -23.84 0.49 25.98
N GLN A 222 -24.02 -0.56 26.78
CA GLN A 222 -25.33 -1.12 27.12
C GLN A 222 -26.06 -0.37 28.24
N TYR A 223 -25.34 0.40 29.05
CA TYR A 223 -25.89 1.06 30.22
C TYR A 223 -26.04 2.56 29.97
N THR A 224 -27.00 3.19 30.65
CA THR A 224 -27.23 4.64 30.57
C THR A 224 -27.20 5.22 31.97
N GLU A 225 -26.44 6.30 32.17
CA GLU A 225 -26.35 7.00 33.44
C GLU A 225 -27.65 7.78 33.71
N PRO A 226 -28.36 7.53 34.83
CA PRO A 226 -29.68 8.13 35.08
C PRO A 226 -29.68 9.67 35.11
N LYS A 227 -28.59 10.28 35.59
CA LYS A 227 -28.51 11.74 35.76
C LYS A 227 -28.15 12.50 34.48
N THR A 228 -27.37 11.89 33.58
CA THR A 228 -26.79 12.59 32.41
C THR A 228 -27.29 12.05 31.08
N GLY A 229 -27.96 10.89 31.07
CA GLY A 229 -28.36 10.19 29.85
C GLY A 229 -27.17 9.64 29.04
N ARG A 230 -25.94 9.71 29.57
CA ARG A 230 -24.73 9.22 28.87
C ARG A 230 -24.70 7.71 28.88
N ARG A 231 -24.36 7.10 27.74
CA ARG A 231 -24.16 5.66 27.66
C ARG A 231 -22.77 5.28 28.15
N TYR A 232 -22.68 4.19 28.90
CA TYR A 232 -21.43 3.64 29.41
C TYR A 232 -21.41 2.11 29.32
N GLN A 233 -20.22 1.55 29.47
CA GLN A 233 -20.01 0.11 29.56
C GLN A 233 -19.37 -0.21 30.91
N LYS A 234 -19.76 -1.33 31.50
CA LYS A 234 -19.12 -1.84 32.71
C LYS A 234 -17.83 -2.54 32.28
N ILE A 235 -16.69 -1.99 32.67
CA ILE A 235 -15.38 -2.62 32.47
C ILE A 235 -15.03 -3.33 33.78
N SER A 236 -14.56 -4.57 33.68
CA SER A 236 -14.08 -5.29 34.86
C SER A 236 -12.98 -4.50 35.56
N LEU A 237 -13.14 -4.28 36.86
CA LEU A 237 -12.16 -3.57 37.69
C LEU A 237 -10.98 -4.45 38.12
N HIS A 238 -11.02 -5.75 37.82
CA HIS A 238 -10.02 -6.73 38.23
C HIS A 238 -9.27 -7.30 37.02
N ALA A 239 -7.99 -7.59 37.21
CA ALA A 239 -7.11 -8.20 36.22
C ALA A 239 -6.67 -9.61 36.67
N PRO A 240 -6.45 -10.55 35.73
CA PRO A 240 -5.82 -11.83 36.01
C PRO A 240 -4.33 -11.63 36.35
N GLY A 241 -3.75 -12.54 37.15
CA GLY A 241 -2.32 -12.50 37.49
C GLY A 241 -1.99 -12.77 38.96
N GLY A 242 -2.86 -13.49 39.67
CA GLY A 242 -2.65 -13.87 41.07
C GLY A 242 -2.89 -12.73 42.07
N VAL A 243 -2.77 -13.10 43.35
CA VAL A 243 -2.87 -12.16 44.49
C VAL A 243 -1.58 -11.34 44.56
N ARG A 244 -1.68 -10.03 44.38
CA ARG A 244 -0.54 -9.11 44.50
C ARG A 244 -0.43 -8.59 45.94
N GLN A 245 0.78 -8.37 46.43
CA GLN A 245 1.00 -7.87 47.80
C GLN A 245 0.99 -6.32 47.93
N GLY A 246 0.89 -5.60 46.81
CA GLY A 246 0.82 -4.14 46.77
C GLY A 246 -0.60 -3.57 46.90
N GLN A 247 -0.74 -2.24 46.74
CA GLN A 247 -2.02 -1.51 46.85
C GLN A 247 -3.16 -2.05 45.97
N THR A 248 -2.84 -2.73 44.87
CA THR A 248 -3.84 -3.34 43.97
C THR A 248 -4.33 -4.71 44.43
N GLY A 249 -3.66 -5.37 45.37
CA GLY A 249 -4.16 -6.59 46.01
C GLY A 249 -4.59 -6.39 47.46
N LYS A 250 -4.36 -5.19 48.03
CA LYS A 250 -4.78 -4.78 49.36
C LYS A 250 -5.70 -3.56 49.25
N GLY A 251 -6.99 -3.75 49.48
CA GLY A 251 -7.99 -2.68 49.50
C GLY A 251 -9.11 -3.01 50.48
N ILE A 252 -10.02 -2.05 50.69
CA ILE A 252 -11.18 -2.19 51.60
C ILE A 252 -12.05 -3.40 51.23
N MET A 253 -12.08 -3.75 49.94
CA MET A 253 -12.72 -4.96 49.43
C MET A 253 -11.68 -5.85 48.75
N PRO A 254 -11.55 -7.13 49.14
CA PRO A 254 -10.61 -8.05 48.50
C PRO A 254 -11.06 -8.36 47.07
N PRO A 255 -10.13 -8.46 46.10
CA PRO A 255 -10.46 -8.92 44.75
C PRO A 255 -10.87 -10.40 44.77
N PRO A 256 -11.61 -10.89 43.76
CA PRO A 256 -11.93 -12.30 43.65
C PRO A 256 -10.67 -13.19 43.68
N PRO A 257 -10.77 -14.45 44.19
CA PRO A 257 -9.63 -15.35 44.30
C PRO A 257 -8.84 -15.47 42.99
N GLY A 258 -7.50 -15.38 43.07
CA GLY A 258 -6.60 -15.47 41.92
C GLY A 258 -6.50 -14.19 41.05
N LYS A 259 -7.14 -13.09 41.47
CA LYS A 259 -7.14 -11.81 40.76
C LYS A 259 -6.65 -10.67 41.66
N HIS A 260 -6.39 -9.51 41.04
CA HIS A 260 -6.09 -8.25 41.74
C HIS A 260 -6.83 -7.08 41.08
N TRP A 261 -6.95 -5.95 41.77
CA TRP A 261 -7.52 -4.72 41.20
C TRP A 261 -6.63 -4.16 40.10
N GLN A 262 -7.23 -3.75 38.98
CA GLN A 262 -6.48 -3.29 37.81
C GLN A 262 -5.82 -1.92 38.05
N ASN A 263 -6.43 -1.08 38.88
CA ASN A 263 -5.98 0.26 39.19
C ASN A 263 -5.87 0.46 40.72
N PRO A 264 -4.90 1.25 41.22
CA PRO A 264 -4.79 1.56 42.64
C PRO A 264 -5.98 2.45 43.11
N PRO A 265 -6.40 2.36 44.40
CA PRO A 265 -7.56 3.10 44.92
C PRO A 265 -7.51 4.61 44.67
N GLU A 266 -6.34 5.23 44.82
CA GLU A 266 -6.12 6.67 44.59
C GLU A 266 -6.48 7.11 43.16
N SER A 267 -6.33 6.22 42.17
CA SER A 267 -6.68 6.54 40.78
C SER A 267 -8.18 6.41 40.47
N LEU A 268 -8.96 5.86 41.41
CA LEU A 268 -10.42 5.72 41.30
C LEU A 268 -11.16 6.83 42.05
N ILE A 269 -10.50 7.46 43.04
CA ILE A 269 -11.02 8.61 43.79
C ILE A 269 -10.63 9.87 43.02
N THR A 270 -11.42 10.21 42.00
CA THR A 270 -11.37 11.55 41.43
C THR A 270 -12.80 12.08 41.40
N ASP A 271 -13.05 13.16 42.13
CA ASP A 271 -14.35 13.86 42.17
C ASP A 271 -14.78 14.41 40.80
N ASN A 272 -13.88 14.33 39.82
CA ASN A 272 -14.21 14.44 38.41
C ASN A 272 -14.12 13.06 37.79
N CYS A 273 -15.29 12.47 37.52
CA CYS A 273 -15.47 11.30 36.65
C CYS A 273 -15.10 11.65 35.19
N SER A 274 -13.85 12.07 34.99
CA SER A 274 -13.19 12.21 33.71
C SER A 274 -12.60 10.86 33.42
N LEU A 275 -13.46 9.92 32.97
CA LEU A 275 -13.03 8.73 32.27
C LEU A 275 -11.88 9.15 31.35
N LYS A 276 -10.68 8.57 31.55
CA LYS A 276 -9.52 8.82 30.70
C LYS A 276 -10.00 8.71 29.26
N LYS A 277 -10.19 9.86 28.59
CA LYS A 277 -10.54 9.90 27.19
C LYS A 277 -9.40 9.18 26.50
N ARG A 278 -9.66 8.00 25.91
CA ARG A 278 -8.75 7.48 24.90
C ARG A 278 -8.61 8.62 23.90
N LYS A 279 -7.41 9.20 23.77
CA LYS A 279 -7.11 10.17 22.72
C LYS A 279 -7.50 9.48 21.41
N THR A 280 -8.59 9.95 20.81
CA THR A 280 -9.09 9.53 19.51
C THR A 280 -8.23 10.09 18.41
#